data_AF-A0A0U2YSY7-F1
#
_entry.id   AF-A0A0U2YSY7-F1
#
_cell.length_a   1.000
_cell.length_b   1.000
_cell.length_c   1.000
_cell.angle_alpha   90.00
_cell.angle_beta   90.00
_cell.angle_gamma   90.00
#
_symmetry.space_group_name_H-M   'P 1'
#
loop_
_entity.id
_entity.type
_entity.pdbx_description
1 polymer ?
#
loop_
_entity_poly.entity_id
_entity_poly.type
_entity_poly.pdbx_seq_one_letter_code
_entity_poly.pdbx_strand_id
1 'polypeptide(L)'
;AISIDQKSTSRNPRSTVATVTEIYDYLRLLFARIGVPHCPIDGNPVTKQTLESIVDAISALGEGKRLLLMAPVISGKKGEFAHVPEQYSRAGFARVRVDGVIYALDEFPTLDKKYKHTIELVVDRVVISDDVKGRISQSVEQALEIAEGVVLAVDADTNAEHVFSQRYA
;
A
#
# COMPACT_ATOMS: atom_id res chain seq x y z
N ALA A 1 19.66 -33.02 34.64
CA ALA A 1 18.49 -33.88 34.40
C ALA A 1 17.37 -33.02 33.84
N ILE A 2 16.65 -33.49 32.81
CA ILE A 2 15.46 -32.81 32.26
C ILE A 2 14.26 -33.50 32.88
N SER A 3 13.40 -32.75 33.59
CA SER A 3 12.16 -33.28 34.17
C SER A 3 11.03 -33.21 33.16
N ILE A 4 10.23 -34.28 33.07
CA ILE A 4 9.00 -34.32 32.29
C ILE A 4 7.88 -34.55 33.29
N ASP A 5 7.13 -33.49 33.59
CA ASP A 5 6.04 -33.49 34.57
C ASP A 5 4.72 -33.11 33.90
N GLN A 6 3.62 -33.75 34.29
CA GLN A 6 2.30 -33.49 33.73
C GLN A 6 1.64 -32.30 34.45
N LYS A 7 2.23 -31.10 34.33
CA LYS A 7 1.65 -29.87 34.88
C LYS A 7 0.53 -29.37 33.98
N SER A 8 -0.64 -29.05 34.56
CA SER A 8 -1.78 -28.48 33.82
C SER A 8 -1.34 -27.21 33.06
N THR A 9 -1.42 -27.24 31.74
CA THR A 9 -1.00 -26.14 30.88
C THR A 9 -1.95 -24.95 30.97
N SER A 10 -1.40 -23.75 30.86
CA SER A 10 -2.14 -22.48 30.79
C SER A 10 -3.23 -22.54 29.70
N ARG A 11 -4.49 -22.28 30.07
CA ARG A 11 -5.62 -22.18 29.14
C ARG A 11 -5.61 -20.84 28.40
N ASN A 12 -4.67 -20.66 27.49
CA ASN A 12 -4.75 -19.57 26.53
C ASN A 12 -5.54 -20.06 25.31
N PRO A 13 -6.73 -19.47 25.00
CA PRO A 13 -7.54 -19.92 23.86
C PRO A 13 -6.86 -19.75 22.50
N ARG A 14 -5.76 -18.98 22.41
CA ARG A 14 -4.95 -18.84 21.19
C ARG A 14 -3.82 -19.88 21.09
N SER A 15 -3.57 -20.66 22.13
CA SER A 15 -2.54 -21.70 22.11
C SER A 15 -3.12 -23.00 21.55
N THR A 16 -2.46 -23.52 20.52
CA THR A 16 -2.78 -24.80 19.88
C THR A 16 -1.61 -25.77 20.03
N VAL A 17 -1.84 -27.06 19.79
CA VAL A 17 -0.75 -28.06 19.76
C VAL A 17 0.41 -27.59 18.86
N ALA A 18 0.09 -27.03 17.68
CA ALA A 18 1.09 -26.54 16.74
C ALA A 18 1.91 -25.34 17.24
N THR A 19 1.35 -24.52 18.15
CA THR A 19 2.13 -23.44 18.82
C THR A 19 3.01 -23.99 19.93
N VAL A 20 2.60 -25.06 20.62
CA VAL A 20 3.39 -25.68 21.71
C VAL A 20 4.55 -26.49 21.15
N THR A 21 4.37 -27.12 19.99
CA THR A 21 5.40 -27.90 19.30
C THR A 21 6.22 -27.07 18.31
N GLU A 22 6.00 -25.75 18.23
CA GLU A 22 6.63 -24.82 17.28
C GLU A 22 6.37 -25.13 15.79
N ILE A 23 5.60 -26.17 15.46
CA ILE A 23 5.23 -26.54 14.09
C ILE A 23 4.57 -25.37 13.36
N TYR A 24 3.77 -24.56 14.06
CA TYR A 24 3.13 -23.39 13.47
C TYR A 24 4.17 -22.35 12.99
N ASP A 25 5.28 -22.19 13.70
CA ASP A 25 6.34 -21.25 13.32
C ASP A 25 7.10 -21.73 12.08
N TYR A 26 7.34 -23.06 11.98
CA TYR A 26 7.88 -23.66 10.76
C TYR A 26 6.92 -23.53 9.57
N LEU A 27 5.62 -23.74 9.77
CA LEU A 27 4.62 -23.54 8.72
C LEU A 27 4.59 -22.08 8.25
N ARG A 28 4.68 -21.12 9.17
CA ARG A 28 4.76 -19.70 8.81
C ARG A 28 5.99 -19.40 7.95
N LEU A 29 7.16 -19.94 8.30
CA LEU A 29 8.36 -19.79 7.48
C LEU A 29 8.21 -20.45 6.12
N LEU A 30 7.62 -21.65 6.04
CA LEU A 30 7.37 -22.36 4.79
C LEU A 30 6.48 -21.52 3.85
N PHE A 31 5.30 -21.10 4.32
CA PHE A 31 4.37 -20.30 3.53
C PHE A 31 4.93 -18.92 3.18
N ALA A 32 5.72 -18.29 4.05
CA ALA A 32 6.38 -17.03 3.73
C ALA A 32 7.48 -17.15 2.67
N ARG A 33 8.10 -18.34 2.53
CA ARG A 33 9.20 -18.57 1.59
C ARG A 33 8.74 -19.08 0.22
N ILE A 34 7.76 -19.97 0.19
CA ILE A 34 7.32 -20.66 -1.03
C ILE A 34 5.81 -20.59 -1.27
N GLY A 35 5.04 -19.92 -0.40
CA GLY A 35 3.62 -19.73 -0.61
C GLY A 35 3.38 -18.80 -1.79
N VAL A 36 2.47 -19.19 -2.68
CA VAL A 36 1.98 -18.31 -3.75
C VAL A 36 0.74 -17.59 -3.21
N PRO A 37 0.79 -16.26 -3.04
CA PRO A 37 -0.38 -15.50 -2.61
C PRO A 37 -1.44 -15.50 -3.72
N HIS A 38 -2.71 -15.66 -3.33
CA HIS A 38 -3.87 -15.56 -4.22
C HIS A 38 -4.83 -14.49 -3.70
N CYS A 39 -5.47 -13.77 -4.61
CA CYS A 39 -6.50 -12.80 -4.25
C CYS A 39 -7.75 -13.54 -3.73
N PRO A 40 -8.32 -13.12 -2.58
CA PRO A 40 -9.45 -13.82 -1.95
C PRO A 40 -10.79 -13.64 -2.69
N ILE A 41 -10.88 -12.68 -3.62
CA ILE A 41 -12.12 -12.37 -4.35
C ILE A 41 -12.21 -13.17 -5.65
N ASP A 42 -11.12 -13.22 -6.43
CA ASP A 42 -11.10 -13.83 -7.76
C ASP A 42 -10.21 -15.09 -7.88
N GLY A 43 -9.40 -15.39 -6.86
CA GLY A 43 -8.53 -16.57 -6.82
C GLY A 43 -7.25 -16.47 -7.67
N ASN A 44 -7.00 -15.34 -8.33
CA ASN A 44 -5.85 -15.18 -9.19
C ASN A 44 -4.55 -15.06 -8.37
N PRO A 45 -3.41 -15.63 -8.84
CA PRO A 45 -2.13 -15.48 -8.18
C PRO A 45 -1.71 -14.01 -8.18
N VAL A 46 -1.27 -13.50 -7.03
CA VAL A 46 -0.75 -12.14 -6.89
C VAL A 46 0.66 -12.11 -7.48
N THR A 47 0.77 -11.55 -8.69
CA THR A 47 2.05 -11.38 -9.39
C THR A 47 2.61 -9.99 -9.17
N LYS A 48 3.94 -9.88 -9.21
CA LYS A 48 4.59 -8.58 -9.35
C LYS A 48 4.20 -7.97 -10.68
N GLN A 49 3.72 -6.75 -10.66
CA GLN A 49 3.44 -6.02 -11.88
C GLN A 49 4.70 -5.27 -12.31
N THR A 50 5.04 -5.33 -13.61
CA THR A 50 6.07 -4.48 -14.18
C THR A 50 5.53 -3.06 -14.35
N LEU A 51 6.41 -2.07 -14.46
CA LEU A 51 5.99 -0.69 -14.73
C LEU A 51 5.10 -0.60 -15.97
N GLU A 52 5.48 -1.26 -17.06
CA GLU A 52 4.68 -1.33 -18.29
C GLU A 52 3.29 -1.93 -18.05
N SER A 53 3.21 -3.04 -17.30
CA SER A 53 1.93 -3.67 -16.98
C SER A 53 1.02 -2.76 -16.14
N ILE A 54 1.58 -1.94 -15.24
CA ILE A 54 0.83 -0.97 -14.45
C ILE A 54 0.30 0.14 -15.35
N VAL A 55 1.16 0.68 -16.23
CA VAL A 55 0.77 1.73 -17.18
C VAL A 55 -0.34 1.24 -18.11
N ASP A 56 -0.20 0.03 -18.66
CA ASP A 56 -1.22 -0.57 -19.52
C ASP A 56 -2.53 -0.81 -18.77
N ALA A 57 -2.47 -1.29 -17.52
CA ALA A 57 -3.66 -1.47 -16.69
C ALA A 57 -4.36 -0.15 -16.37
N ILE A 58 -3.61 0.93 -16.09
CA ILE A 58 -4.16 2.28 -15.88
C ILE A 58 -4.81 2.79 -17.16
N SER A 59 -4.15 2.65 -18.31
CA SER A 59 -4.71 3.02 -19.61
C SER A 59 -6.00 2.26 -19.93
N ALA A 60 -6.12 1.00 -19.50
CA ALA A 60 -7.30 0.17 -19.69
C ALA A 60 -8.51 0.54 -18.80
N LEU A 61 -8.36 1.45 -17.82
CA LEU A 61 -9.46 1.86 -16.93
C LEU A 61 -10.57 2.65 -17.67
N GLY A 62 -10.26 3.21 -18.84
CA GLY A 62 -11.22 3.86 -19.74
C GLY A 62 -10.78 5.25 -20.18
N GLU A 63 -10.90 5.52 -21.47
CA GLU A 63 -10.57 6.82 -22.07
C GLU A 63 -11.46 7.95 -21.52
N GLY A 64 -10.90 9.14 -21.33
CA GLY A 64 -11.58 10.32 -20.83
C GLY A 64 -11.75 10.39 -19.31
N LYS A 65 -11.43 9.33 -18.57
CA LYS A 65 -11.47 9.34 -17.10
C LYS A 65 -10.37 10.22 -16.51
N ARG A 66 -10.71 10.96 -15.45
CA ARG A 66 -9.79 11.81 -14.70
C ARG A 66 -9.21 11.01 -13.56
N LEU A 67 -7.91 10.74 -13.61
CA LEU A 67 -7.21 10.01 -12.56
C LEU A 67 -6.30 10.92 -11.74
N LEU A 68 -6.30 10.67 -10.44
CA LEU A 68 -5.30 11.14 -9.49
C LEU A 68 -4.32 9.99 -9.25
N LEU A 69 -3.09 10.15 -9.71
CA LEU A 69 -2.00 9.23 -9.41
C LEU A 69 -1.38 9.63 -8.07
N MET A 70 -1.38 8.69 -7.14
CA MET A 70 -0.99 8.91 -5.75
C MET A 70 0.04 7.91 -5.28
N ALA A 71 0.94 8.38 -4.41
CA ALA A 71 1.98 7.57 -3.77
C ALA A 71 1.64 7.41 -2.27
N PRO A 72 1.23 6.22 -1.80
CA PRO A 72 0.94 5.97 -0.39
C PRO A 72 2.23 5.90 0.44
N VAL A 73 2.66 7.03 0.99
CA VAL A 73 3.89 7.11 1.79
C VAL A 73 3.72 6.50 3.17
N ILE A 74 2.53 6.60 3.75
CA ILE A 74 2.20 6.07 5.07
C ILE A 74 0.84 5.39 5.00
N SER A 75 0.79 4.11 5.37
CA SER A 75 -0.46 3.33 5.37
C SER A 75 -0.74 2.78 6.77
N GLY A 76 -1.76 3.31 7.44
CA GLY A 76 -2.27 2.77 8.71
C GLY A 76 -1.26 2.75 9.87
N LYS A 77 -0.31 3.68 9.91
CA LYS A 77 0.70 3.80 10.98
C LYS A 77 0.29 4.85 12.00
N LYS A 78 0.69 4.63 13.26
CA LYS A 78 0.48 5.60 14.34
C LYS A 78 1.60 6.63 14.35
N GLY A 79 1.28 7.92 14.41
CA GLY A 79 2.27 8.98 14.37
C GLY A 79 1.68 10.35 14.04
N GLU A 80 2.39 11.41 14.40
CA GLU A 80 2.02 12.79 14.05
C GLU A 80 2.53 13.19 12.65
N PHE A 81 3.58 12.52 12.16
CA PHE A 81 4.15 12.69 10.82
C PHE A 81 4.49 14.15 10.42
N ALA A 82 4.86 15.00 11.39
CA ALA A 82 5.15 16.42 11.18
C ALA A 82 6.28 16.72 10.17
N HIS A 83 7.16 15.75 9.88
CA HIS A 83 8.25 15.90 8.90
C HIS A 83 7.80 15.76 7.44
N VAL A 84 6.66 15.10 7.20
CA VAL A 84 6.13 14.80 5.87
C VAL A 84 5.91 16.07 5.04
N PRO A 85 5.19 17.10 5.52
CA PRO A 85 4.91 18.27 4.70
C PRO A 85 6.18 18.99 4.24
N GLU A 86 7.15 19.17 5.15
CA GLU A 86 8.41 19.83 4.83
C GLU A 86 9.25 19.02 3.84
N GLN A 87 9.34 17.70 4.02
CA GLN A 87 10.09 16.81 3.15
C GLN A 87 9.55 16.85 1.71
N TYR A 88 8.23 16.73 1.54
CA TYR A 88 7.63 16.62 0.21
C TYR A 88 7.35 17.98 -0.44
N SER A 89 7.19 19.05 0.35
CA SER A 89 7.18 20.42 -0.19
C SER A 89 8.52 20.77 -0.85
N ARG A 90 9.66 20.40 -0.23
CA ARG A 90 10.99 20.58 -0.84
C ARG A 90 11.19 19.75 -2.11
N ALA A 91 10.53 18.59 -2.19
CA ALA A 91 10.53 17.74 -3.39
C ALA A 91 9.61 18.25 -4.51
N GLY A 92 8.89 19.36 -4.28
CA GLY A 92 8.05 20.02 -5.29
C GLY A 92 6.60 19.54 -5.35
N PHE A 93 6.14 18.74 -4.38
CA PHE A 93 4.74 18.34 -4.30
C PHE A 93 3.88 19.45 -3.72
N ALA A 94 2.64 19.56 -4.21
CA ALA A 94 1.70 20.60 -3.78
C ALA A 94 0.52 20.07 -2.95
N ARG A 95 0.10 18.81 -3.16
CA ARG A 95 -1.11 18.25 -2.54
C ARG A 95 -0.86 16.88 -1.94
N VAL A 96 -1.61 16.60 -0.89
CA VAL A 96 -1.54 15.34 -0.15
C VAL A 96 -2.93 14.96 0.33
N ARG A 97 -3.26 13.67 0.27
CA ARG A 97 -4.46 13.10 0.85
C ARG A 97 -4.11 12.52 2.21
N VAL A 98 -4.82 12.97 3.25
CA VAL A 98 -4.63 12.55 4.63
C VAL A 98 -5.96 12.04 5.14
N ASP A 99 -6.01 10.77 5.54
CA ASP A 99 -7.20 10.08 6.01
C ASP A 99 -8.42 10.26 5.06
N GLY A 100 -8.16 10.25 3.75
CA GLY A 100 -9.16 10.38 2.69
C GLY A 100 -9.49 11.83 2.28
N VAL A 101 -8.98 12.85 2.98
CA VAL A 101 -9.21 14.26 2.65
C VAL A 101 -7.99 14.87 1.98
N ILE A 102 -8.18 15.55 0.84
CA ILE A 102 -7.09 16.19 0.10
C ILE A 102 -6.82 17.58 0.67
N TYR A 103 -5.62 17.77 1.20
CA TYR A 103 -5.07 19.04 1.65
C TYR A 103 -4.01 19.55 0.68
N ALA A 104 -3.79 20.85 0.68
CA ALA A 104 -2.55 21.41 0.18
C ALA A 104 -1.44 21.16 1.22
N LEU A 105 -0.20 20.98 0.78
CA LEU A 105 0.92 20.61 1.67
C LEU A 105 1.29 21.73 2.66
N ASP A 106 0.98 22.97 2.34
CA ASP A 106 1.07 24.15 3.21
C ASP A 106 -0.02 24.18 4.30
N GLU A 107 -1.19 23.62 4.00
CA GLU A 107 -2.32 23.48 4.93
C GLU A 107 -2.40 22.06 5.55
N PHE A 108 -1.24 21.45 5.82
CA PHE A 108 -1.18 20.08 6.36
C PHE A 108 -1.83 20.01 7.76
N PRO A 109 -2.79 19.09 8.01
CA PRO A 109 -3.46 18.99 9.30
C PRO A 109 -2.52 18.43 10.39
N THR A 110 -2.69 18.88 11.63
CA THR A 110 -2.00 18.28 12.77
C THR A 110 -2.60 16.92 13.11
N LEU A 111 -1.79 15.87 13.10
CA LEU A 111 -2.21 14.49 13.35
C LEU A 111 -1.91 14.04 14.79
N ASP A 112 -2.82 13.27 15.38
CA ASP A 112 -2.65 12.73 16.74
C ASP A 112 -1.86 11.42 16.71
N LYS A 113 -0.70 11.42 17.34
CA LYS A 113 0.21 10.27 17.48
C LYS A 113 -0.44 8.98 17.98
N LYS A 114 -1.58 9.02 18.68
CA LYS A 114 -2.27 7.83 19.20
C LYS A 114 -3.04 7.06 18.12
N TYR A 115 -3.50 7.74 17.08
CA TYR A 115 -4.35 7.19 16.04
C TYR A 115 -3.53 6.75 14.83
N LYS A 116 -4.11 5.84 14.04
CA LYS A 116 -3.52 5.39 12.78
C LYS A 116 -3.92 6.37 11.70
N HIS A 117 -2.96 6.79 10.90
CA HIS A 117 -3.18 7.68 9.78
C HIS A 117 -2.72 7.03 8.47
N THR A 118 -3.37 7.44 7.39
CA THR A 118 -2.97 7.13 6.02
C THR A 118 -2.69 8.43 5.29
N ILE A 119 -1.52 8.51 4.65
CA ILE A 119 -1.05 9.69 3.93
C ILE A 119 -0.61 9.25 2.53
N GLU A 120 -1.26 9.81 1.51
CA GLU A 120 -0.93 9.58 0.11
C GLU A 120 -0.61 10.90 -0.59
N LEU A 121 0.56 10.99 -1.21
CA LEU A 121 0.93 12.19 -1.98
C LEU A 121 0.26 12.16 -3.34
N VAL A 122 -0.25 13.30 -3.79
CA VAL A 122 -0.75 13.45 -5.16
C VAL A 122 0.45 13.75 -6.06
N VAL A 123 0.82 12.77 -6.89
CA VAL A 123 1.96 12.87 -7.80
C VAL A 123 1.54 13.60 -9.07
N ASP A 124 0.45 13.16 -9.69
CA ASP A 124 -0.07 13.80 -10.90
C ASP A 124 -1.59 13.69 -11.02
N ARG A 125 -2.17 14.59 -11.81
CA ARG A 125 -3.56 14.54 -12.26
C ARG A 125 -3.58 14.45 -13.78
N VAL A 126 -4.10 13.35 -14.28
CA VAL A 126 -4.10 13.01 -15.71
C VAL A 126 -5.51 12.67 -16.17
N VAL A 127 -5.79 12.95 -17.43
CA VAL A 127 -6.97 12.43 -18.12
C VAL A 127 -6.49 11.31 -19.02
N ILE A 128 -7.12 10.13 -18.97
CA ILE A 128 -6.69 9.02 -19.84
C ILE A 128 -6.98 9.39 -21.30
N SER A 129 -5.92 9.45 -22.10
CA SER A 129 -5.97 9.43 -23.56
C SER A 129 -4.67 8.82 -24.10
N ASP A 130 -4.65 8.43 -25.38
CA ASP A 130 -3.49 7.77 -25.98
C ASP A 130 -2.21 8.63 -25.97
N ASP A 131 -2.36 9.95 -26.12
CA ASP A 131 -1.24 10.89 -26.14
C ASP A 131 -0.53 11.04 -24.78
N VAL A 132 -1.22 10.73 -23.68
CA VAL A 132 -0.69 10.97 -22.32
C VAL A 132 -0.01 9.74 -21.72
N LYS A 133 0.11 8.63 -22.47
CA LYS A 133 0.74 7.39 -22.00
C LYS A 133 2.17 7.59 -21.48
N GLY A 134 2.96 8.43 -22.16
CA GLY A 134 4.33 8.77 -21.73
C GLY A 134 4.37 9.51 -20.39
N ARG A 135 3.41 10.40 -20.14
CA ARG A 135 3.28 11.14 -18.87
C ARG A 135 2.79 10.24 -17.74
N ILE A 136 1.84 9.34 -18.02
CA ILE A 136 1.40 8.31 -17.07
C ILE A 136 2.59 7.45 -16.65
N SER A 137 3.41 7.01 -17.61
CA SER A 137 4.62 6.23 -17.34
C SER A 137 5.57 6.93 -16.35
N GLN A 138 5.91 8.20 -16.62
CA GLN A 138 6.78 8.99 -15.73
C GLN A 138 6.16 9.20 -14.34
N SER A 139 4.86 9.46 -14.28
CA SER A 139 4.15 9.69 -13.01
C SER A 139 4.05 8.42 -12.17
N VAL A 140 3.82 7.27 -12.83
CA VAL A 140 3.81 5.96 -12.19
C VAL A 140 5.20 5.61 -11.67
N GLU A 141 6.25 5.84 -12.45
CA GLU A 141 7.64 5.64 -12.02
C GLU A 141 7.95 6.44 -10.76
N GLN A 142 7.64 7.74 -10.78
CA GLN A 142 7.84 8.64 -9.65
C GLN A 142 7.04 8.19 -8.41
N ALA A 143 5.78 7.79 -8.59
CA ALA A 143 4.95 7.33 -7.48
C ALA A 143 5.49 6.04 -6.85
N LEU A 144 5.95 5.10 -7.69
CA LEU A 144 6.54 3.84 -7.26
C LEU A 144 7.86 4.08 -6.50
N GLU A 145 8.69 5.02 -6.94
CA GLU A 145 9.93 5.37 -6.25
C GLU A 145 9.65 5.94 -4.86
N ILE A 146 8.66 6.82 -4.73
CA ILE A 146 8.31 7.50 -3.47
C ILE A 146 7.66 6.56 -2.45
N ALA A 147 6.78 5.67 -2.91
CA ALA A 147 5.99 4.77 -2.05
C ALA A 147 6.52 3.32 -2.04
N GLU A 148 7.82 3.14 -2.28
CA GLU A 148 8.52 1.85 -2.24
C GLU A 148 7.85 0.73 -3.06
N GLY A 149 7.42 1.06 -4.27
CA GLY A 149 6.86 0.13 -5.24
C GLY A 149 5.35 -0.02 -5.20
N VAL A 150 4.62 0.92 -4.59
CA VAL A 150 3.14 0.95 -4.61
C VAL A 150 2.66 2.25 -5.25
N VAL A 151 1.65 2.17 -6.12
CA VAL A 151 0.97 3.34 -6.68
C VAL A 151 -0.54 3.17 -6.56
N LEU A 152 -1.23 4.25 -6.27
CA LEU A 152 -2.68 4.31 -6.16
C LEU A 152 -3.22 5.19 -7.28
N ALA A 153 -4.11 4.66 -8.11
CA ALA A 153 -4.86 5.44 -9.08
C ALA A 153 -6.29 5.61 -8.57
N VAL A 154 -6.72 6.86 -8.41
CA VAL A 154 -8.09 7.17 -7.96
C VAL A 154 -8.83 7.95 -9.02
N ASP A 155 -10.00 7.46 -9.37
CA ASP A 155 -10.92 8.15 -10.26
C ASP A 155 -11.49 9.38 -9.56
N ALA A 156 -11.27 10.56 -10.13
CA ALA A 156 -11.68 11.83 -9.53
C ALA A 156 -13.21 12.03 -9.50
N ASP A 157 -13.95 11.33 -10.36
CA ASP A 157 -15.40 11.48 -10.48
C ASP A 157 -16.15 10.43 -9.64
N THR A 158 -15.66 9.18 -9.62
CA THR A 158 -16.31 8.07 -8.88
C THR A 158 -15.67 7.74 -7.54
N ASN A 159 -14.48 8.29 -7.25
CA ASN A 159 -13.65 7.97 -6.10
C ASN A 159 -13.31 6.46 -6.00
N ALA A 160 -13.36 5.74 -7.13
CA ALA A 160 -12.94 4.35 -7.23
C ALA A 160 -11.41 4.27 -7.13
N GLU A 161 -10.92 3.36 -6.29
CA GLU A 161 -9.49 3.22 -6.01
C GLU A 161 -8.93 1.94 -6.64
N HIS A 162 -7.82 2.09 -7.37
CA HIS A 162 -7.07 1.00 -7.96
C HIS A 162 -5.64 1.02 -7.41
N VAL A 163 -5.27 -0.05 -6.70
CA VAL A 163 -3.92 -0.22 -6.15
C VAL A 163 -3.09 -1.07 -7.08
N PHE A 164 -1.91 -0.59 -7.43
CA PHE A 164 -0.92 -1.34 -8.21
C PHE A 164 0.39 -1.44 -7.42
N SER A 165 1.07 -2.58 -7.53
CA SER A 165 2.27 -2.87 -6.73
C SER A 165 3.32 -3.66 -7.52
N GLN A 166 4.57 -3.22 -7.43
CA GLN A 166 5.76 -3.96 -7.88
C GLN A 166 6.28 -4.94 -6.82
N ARG A 167 5.79 -4.86 -5.58
CA ARG A 167 6.13 -5.78 -4.50
C ARG A 167 5.24 -7.02 -4.54
N TYR A 168 5.81 -8.17 -4.17
CA TYR A 168 5.00 -9.30 -3.69
C TYR A 168 4.40 -8.83 -2.36
N ALA A 169 3.08 -8.76 -2.29
CA ALA A 169 2.37 -8.53 -1.04
C ALA A 169 2.61 -9.69 -0.07
#